data_AF-A0A5C3NI85-F1
#
_entry.id   AF-A0A5C3NI85-F1
#
_cell.length_a   1.000
_cell.length_b   1.000
_cell.length_c   1.000
_cell.angle_alpha   90.00
_cell.angle_beta   90.00
_cell.angle_gamma   90.00
#
_symmetry.space_group_name_H-M   'P 1'
#
loop_
_entity.id
_entity.type
_entity.pdbx_description
1 polymer ?
#
loop_
_entity_poly.entity_id
_entity_poly.type
_entity_poly.pdbx_seq_one_letter_code
_entity_poly.pdbx_strand_id
1 'polypeptide(L)'
;MSAESIARWNAIPLNRPDPGSPHLKRSKSNDGQSDEEDDDVSLMSRSPSPVDPMDVEQHIDKYDEYHSGSVREVITVETKLRATNKGFAMLAKMGWAEGQGLGISGDGRVDPIPFAVKNDSTGLGKVNQDFRMIETTVSQRRELDSERQTKESGEQRKAREDAAAKKAAVRDEISTTLRAFYCELCDKQFKNVAQYDEHTNSYAHHHKARARDMQAAQKLMQGRGSKEDVDKRKEKERKREEKEMRKLAAAAGIKLARPSAMASESAAGGTAASAESSTGLKKSGWAAVPPASQTS
;
A
#
# COMPACT_ATOMS: atom_id res chain seq x y z
N MET A 1 -4.39 -21.95 -6.90
CA MET A 1 -4.10 -21.11 -8.08
C MET A 1 -4.57 -21.86 -9.31
N SER A 2 -5.30 -21.24 -10.23
CA SER A 2 -5.82 -21.93 -11.43
C SER A 2 -4.68 -22.33 -12.37
N ALA A 3 -4.85 -23.44 -13.10
CA ALA A 3 -3.87 -23.91 -14.09
C ALA A 3 -3.53 -22.83 -15.15
N GLU A 4 -4.51 -22.00 -15.50
CA GLU A 4 -4.36 -20.85 -16.40
C GLU A 4 -3.43 -19.77 -15.84
N SER A 5 -3.43 -19.58 -14.52
CA SER A 5 -2.55 -18.61 -13.86
C SER A 5 -1.10 -19.07 -13.95
N ILE A 6 -0.86 -20.37 -13.76
CA ILE A 6 0.49 -20.97 -13.81
C ILE A 6 1.03 -20.97 -15.25
N ALA A 7 0.18 -21.27 -16.23
CA ALA A 7 0.53 -21.23 -17.65
C ALA A 7 0.94 -19.82 -18.11
N ARG A 8 0.26 -18.77 -17.64
CA ARG A 8 0.63 -17.37 -17.95
C ARG A 8 1.99 -16.96 -17.38
N TRP A 9 2.37 -17.47 -16.21
CA TRP A 9 3.67 -17.16 -15.60
C TRP A 9 4.82 -17.90 -16.30
N ASN A 10 4.60 -19.16 -16.69
CA ASN A 10 5.61 -19.96 -17.40
C ASN A 10 5.82 -19.52 -18.86
N ALA A 11 4.88 -18.77 -19.43
CA ALA A 11 4.97 -18.25 -20.80
C ALA A 11 5.79 -16.94 -20.91
N ILE A 12 6.30 -16.40 -19.80
CA ILE A 12 7.13 -15.18 -19.81
C ILE A 12 8.55 -15.59 -20.23
N PRO A 13 9.04 -15.15 -21.40
CA PRO A 13 10.37 -15.52 -21.87
C PRO A 13 11.46 -14.92 -20.96
N LEU A 14 12.42 -15.77 -20.57
CA LEU A 14 13.56 -15.40 -19.70
C LEU A 14 14.65 -14.58 -20.42
N ASN A 15 14.60 -14.47 -21.75
CA ASN A 15 15.50 -13.63 -22.52
C ASN A 15 14.83 -12.31 -22.90
N ARG A 16 15.50 -11.21 -22.54
CA ARG A 16 15.14 -9.85 -22.93
C ARG A 16 15.49 -9.67 -24.42
N PRO A 17 14.56 -9.25 -25.29
CA PRO A 17 14.91 -8.99 -26.67
C PRO A 17 15.87 -7.79 -26.77
N ASP A 18 16.79 -7.90 -27.73
CA ASP A 18 17.79 -6.90 -28.13
C ASP A 18 17.19 -5.48 -28.25
N PRO A 19 17.94 -4.39 -27.99
CA PRO A 19 17.43 -3.02 -27.89
C PRO A 19 17.14 -2.38 -29.27
N GLY A 20 16.62 -3.16 -30.23
CA GLY A 20 16.42 -2.77 -31.62
C GLY A 20 14.98 -2.84 -32.13
N SER A 21 13.97 -3.03 -31.27
CA SER A 21 12.57 -3.15 -31.72
C SER A 21 11.68 -2.01 -31.17
N PRO A 22 10.82 -1.38 -32.00
CA PRO A 22 10.13 -0.15 -31.64
C PRO A 22 9.01 -0.42 -30.62
N HIS A 23 9.14 0.19 -29.44
CA HIS A 23 8.13 0.11 -28.39
C HIS A 23 6.83 0.83 -28.81
N LEU A 24 5.75 0.07 -29.02
CA LEU A 24 4.40 0.61 -29.17
C LEU A 24 3.96 1.29 -27.87
N LYS A 25 3.93 2.63 -27.87
CA LYS A 25 3.43 3.43 -26.75
C LYS A 25 1.90 3.29 -26.66
N ARG A 26 1.42 2.81 -25.52
CA ARG A 26 0.00 2.84 -25.14
C ARG A 26 -0.45 4.29 -24.97
N SER A 27 -1.42 4.73 -25.75
CA SER A 27 -2.04 6.06 -25.64
C SER A 27 -2.83 6.17 -24.34
N LYS A 28 -2.46 7.13 -23.50
CA LYS A 28 -3.27 7.58 -22.36
C LYS A 28 -4.00 8.84 -22.79
N SER A 29 -5.30 8.73 -23.04
CA SER A 29 -6.18 9.89 -23.17
C SER A 29 -6.31 10.56 -21.81
N ASN A 30 -5.93 11.84 -21.72
CA ASN A 30 -6.25 12.69 -20.59
C ASN A 30 -6.58 14.08 -21.12
N ASP A 31 -7.87 14.36 -21.18
CA ASP A 31 -8.43 15.70 -21.34
C ASP A 31 -7.92 16.62 -20.22
N GLY A 32 -7.47 17.81 -20.59
CA GLY A 32 -6.96 18.80 -19.67
C GLY A 32 -6.42 20.02 -20.41
N GLN A 33 -7.36 20.83 -20.91
CA GLN A 33 -7.11 22.16 -21.45
C GLN A 33 -6.60 23.08 -20.33
N SER A 34 -5.40 23.61 -20.50
CA SER A 34 -4.95 24.86 -19.87
C SER A 34 -3.83 25.43 -20.72
N ASP A 35 -4.18 26.45 -21.49
CA ASP A 35 -3.28 27.34 -22.22
C ASP A 35 -2.37 28.08 -21.23
N GLU A 36 -1.06 28.07 -21.46
CA GLU A 36 -0.14 29.12 -21.04
C GLU A 36 1.18 28.99 -21.83
N GLU A 37 1.66 30.14 -22.28
CA GLU A 37 2.45 30.39 -23.49
C GLU A 37 3.97 30.24 -23.27
N ASP A 38 4.65 29.94 -24.39
CA ASP A 38 6.02 30.33 -24.78
C ASP A 38 7.22 29.97 -23.87
N ASP A 39 7.95 28.91 -24.23
CA ASP A 39 9.41 28.79 -24.10
C ASP A 39 9.96 27.61 -24.94
N ASP A 40 9.75 27.64 -26.26
CA ASP A 40 10.31 26.64 -27.20
C ASP A 40 11.66 27.13 -27.76
N VAL A 41 12.68 27.14 -26.91
CA VAL A 41 14.07 27.39 -27.36
C VAL A 41 14.64 26.13 -28.02
N SER A 42 14.58 26.10 -29.35
CA SER A 42 15.19 25.08 -30.22
C SER A 42 16.70 24.92 -29.95
N LEU A 43 17.06 23.99 -29.07
CA LEU A 43 18.43 23.60 -28.72
C LEU A 43 19.01 22.50 -29.64
N MET A 44 18.38 22.25 -30.79
CA MET A 44 18.81 21.23 -31.76
C MET A 44 18.89 21.81 -33.17
N SER A 45 19.98 22.53 -33.43
CA SER A 45 20.49 22.79 -34.79
C SER A 45 22.01 22.91 -34.73
N ARG A 46 22.66 21.92 -34.14
CA ARG A 46 24.08 21.65 -34.38
C ARG A 46 24.13 20.45 -35.31
N SER A 47 23.98 20.69 -36.60
CA SER A 47 24.51 19.77 -37.61
C SER A 47 25.97 19.49 -37.25
N PRO A 48 26.42 18.22 -37.19
CA PRO A 48 27.82 17.93 -36.96
C PRO A 48 28.64 18.69 -38.00
N SER A 49 29.62 19.48 -37.57
CA SER A 49 30.54 20.17 -38.48
C SER A 49 31.16 19.13 -39.41
N PRO A 50 31.33 19.42 -40.72
CA PRO A 50 32.03 18.52 -41.63
C PRO A 50 33.39 18.14 -41.03
N VAL A 51 33.64 16.85 -40.90
CA VAL A 51 34.95 16.33 -40.47
C VAL A 51 35.97 16.71 -41.53
N ASP A 52 36.94 17.53 -41.15
CA ASP A 52 38.07 17.88 -42.02
C ASP A 52 38.88 16.61 -42.31
N PRO A 53 39.02 16.19 -43.58
CA PRO A 53 39.75 14.97 -43.95
C PRO A 53 41.28 15.06 -43.71
N MET A 54 41.75 16.18 -43.15
CA MET A 54 43.16 16.51 -42.93
C MET A 54 43.53 16.59 -41.43
N ASP A 55 42.61 16.30 -40.50
CA ASP A 55 42.93 16.25 -39.07
C ASP A 55 43.58 14.90 -38.71
N VAL A 56 44.89 14.82 -38.97
CA VAL A 56 45.73 13.63 -38.79
C VAL A 56 45.98 13.31 -37.30
N GLU A 57 45.65 14.21 -36.36
CA GLU A 57 45.97 14.03 -34.94
C GLU A 57 44.96 13.15 -34.18
N GLN A 58 43.70 13.05 -34.63
CA GLN A 58 42.64 12.30 -33.92
C GLN A 58 42.51 10.82 -34.32
N HIS A 59 43.39 10.29 -35.16
CA HIS A 59 43.24 8.97 -35.78
C HIS A 59 44.47 8.05 -35.65
N ILE A 60 45.19 8.12 -34.53
CA ILE A 60 46.23 7.12 -34.20
C ILE A 60 45.63 5.70 -34.17
N ASP A 61 44.44 5.53 -33.60
CA ASP A 61 43.75 4.22 -33.53
C ASP A 61 43.21 3.73 -34.89
N LYS A 62 43.18 4.62 -35.89
CA LYS A 62 42.74 4.31 -37.27
C LYS A 62 43.89 4.19 -38.26
N TYR A 63 45.14 4.31 -37.79
CA TYR A 63 46.32 4.17 -38.63
C TYR A 63 46.40 2.78 -39.29
N ASP A 64 45.89 1.76 -38.61
CA ASP A 64 45.77 0.38 -39.12
C ASP A 64 44.71 0.22 -40.24
N GLU A 65 43.76 1.16 -40.38
CA GLU A 65 42.76 1.17 -41.45
C GLU A 65 43.36 1.69 -42.78
N TYR A 66 44.31 2.63 -42.70
CA TYR A 66 44.95 3.24 -43.88
C TYR A 66 46.21 2.50 -44.35
N HIS A 67 46.82 1.69 -43.49
CA HIS A 67 47.97 0.86 -43.83
C HIS A 67 47.59 -0.61 -43.68
N SER A 68 47.08 -1.21 -44.77
CA SER A 68 46.82 -2.65 -44.84
C SER A 68 48.14 -3.43 -44.83
N GLY A 69 48.73 -3.56 -43.64
CA GLY A 69 49.80 -4.52 -43.39
C GLY A 69 49.29 -5.94 -43.58
N SER A 70 50.23 -6.90 -43.67
CA SER A 70 49.89 -8.32 -43.68
C SER A 70 48.94 -8.64 -42.51
N VAL A 71 47.86 -9.37 -42.79
CA VAL A 71 46.88 -9.84 -41.80
C VAL A 71 47.62 -10.42 -40.59
N ARG A 72 47.47 -9.76 -39.43
CA ARG A 72 48.09 -10.23 -38.18
C ARG A 72 47.24 -11.39 -37.66
N GLU A 73 47.89 -12.48 -37.30
CA GLU A 73 47.23 -13.59 -36.62
C GLU A 73 46.83 -13.13 -35.21
N VAL A 74 45.53 -13.18 -34.91
CA VAL A 74 45.02 -12.91 -33.56
C VAL A 74 45.32 -14.13 -32.70
N ILE A 75 46.31 -13.99 -31.82
CA ILE A 75 46.71 -15.03 -30.86
C ILE A 75 45.93 -14.79 -29.57
N THR A 76 45.21 -15.80 -29.09
CA THR A 76 44.53 -15.74 -27.79
C THR A 76 45.43 -16.32 -26.70
N VAL A 77 45.07 -16.07 -25.43
CA VAL A 77 45.79 -16.56 -24.24
C VAL A 77 45.93 -18.09 -24.24
N GLU A 78 45.00 -18.81 -24.87
CA GLU A 78 44.97 -20.28 -24.88
C GLU A 78 45.73 -20.89 -26.08
N THR A 79 46.03 -20.10 -27.12
CA THR A 79 46.69 -20.61 -28.33
C THR A 79 48.21 -20.52 -28.22
N LYS A 80 48.90 -21.67 -28.29
CA LYS A 80 50.37 -21.73 -28.32
C LYS A 80 50.93 -21.04 -29.57
N LEU A 81 52.09 -20.40 -29.41
CA LEU A 81 52.83 -19.81 -30.52
C LEU A 81 53.40 -20.92 -31.42
N ARG A 82 53.06 -20.90 -32.70
CA ARG A 82 53.62 -21.80 -33.71
C ARG A 82 55.11 -21.54 -33.95
N ALA A 83 55.87 -22.59 -34.28
CA ALA A 83 57.31 -22.49 -34.54
C ALA A 83 57.70 -21.59 -35.73
N THR A 84 56.75 -21.33 -36.64
CA THR A 84 56.91 -20.39 -37.76
C THR A 84 56.97 -18.92 -37.30
N ASN A 85 56.53 -18.61 -36.09
CA ASN A 85 56.54 -17.25 -35.57
C ASN A 85 57.99 -16.80 -35.32
N LYS A 86 58.34 -15.59 -35.80
CA LYS A 86 59.69 -15.03 -35.65
C LYS A 86 60.14 -14.93 -34.18
N GLY A 87 59.21 -14.63 -33.26
CA GLY A 87 59.49 -14.56 -31.82
C GLY A 87 59.84 -15.91 -31.23
N PHE A 88 59.11 -16.98 -31.61
CA PHE A 88 59.46 -18.34 -31.21
C PHE A 88 60.85 -18.74 -31.70
N ALA A 89 61.17 -18.46 -32.97
CA ALA A 89 62.47 -18.76 -33.55
C ALA A 89 63.61 -17.97 -32.89
N MET A 90 63.36 -16.72 -32.47
CA MET A 90 64.35 -15.91 -31.75
C MET A 90 64.60 -16.46 -30.34
N LEU A 91 63.55 -16.81 -29.60
CA LEU A 91 63.67 -17.43 -28.28
C LEU A 91 64.42 -18.76 -28.34
N ALA A 92 64.08 -19.62 -29.30
CA ALA A 92 64.77 -20.89 -29.52
C ALA A 92 66.27 -20.70 -29.78
N LYS A 93 66.65 -19.69 -30.57
CA LYS A 93 68.07 -19.34 -30.82
C LYS A 93 68.81 -18.84 -29.58
N MET A 94 68.10 -18.29 -28.60
CA MET A 94 68.67 -17.88 -27.31
C MET A 94 68.73 -19.03 -26.29
N GLY A 95 68.39 -20.26 -26.70
CA GLY A 95 68.47 -21.46 -25.84
C GLY A 95 67.19 -21.75 -25.06
N TRP A 96 66.08 -21.07 -25.36
CA TRP A 96 64.78 -21.37 -24.76
C TRP A 96 64.11 -22.56 -25.48
N ALA A 97 63.61 -23.55 -24.72
CA ALA A 97 62.85 -24.68 -25.25
C ALA A 97 61.34 -24.53 -24.98
N GLU A 98 60.50 -25.04 -25.88
CA GLU A 98 59.04 -25.00 -25.69
C GLU A 98 58.64 -25.73 -24.38
N GLY A 99 57.86 -25.06 -23.54
CA GLY A 99 57.43 -25.59 -22.24
C GLY A 99 58.39 -25.30 -21.09
N GLN A 100 59.54 -24.68 -21.35
CA GLN A 100 60.46 -24.23 -20.30
C GLN A 100 60.08 -22.84 -19.79
N GLY A 101 60.05 -22.67 -18.47
CA GLY A 101 59.91 -21.36 -17.85
C GLY A 101 61.10 -20.45 -18.16
N LEU A 102 60.87 -19.15 -18.29
CA LEU A 102 61.95 -18.19 -18.52
C LEU A 102 62.64 -17.82 -17.19
N GLY A 103 63.94 -17.52 -17.22
CA GLY A 103 64.71 -17.11 -16.05
C GLY A 103 65.97 -17.95 -15.85
N ILE A 104 66.86 -17.50 -14.97
CA ILE A 104 68.18 -18.13 -14.74
C ILE A 104 68.05 -19.60 -14.33
N SER A 105 67.07 -19.91 -13.49
CA SER A 105 66.78 -21.27 -13.02
C SER A 105 65.62 -21.95 -13.79
N GLY A 106 65.05 -21.29 -14.80
CA GLY A 106 63.87 -21.78 -15.52
C GLY A 106 62.56 -21.81 -14.71
N ASP A 107 62.50 -21.10 -13.58
CA ASP A 107 61.35 -21.06 -12.65
C ASP A 107 60.24 -20.07 -13.09
N GLY A 108 60.36 -19.44 -14.25
CA GLY A 108 59.33 -18.56 -14.78
C GLY A 108 58.04 -19.32 -15.10
N ARG A 109 56.89 -18.68 -14.92
CA ARG A 109 55.61 -19.29 -15.27
C ARG A 109 55.52 -19.54 -16.77
N VAL A 110 55.19 -20.78 -17.15
CA VAL A 110 55.08 -21.23 -18.56
C VAL A 110 53.84 -20.63 -19.22
N ASP A 111 52.72 -20.59 -18.50
CA ASP A 111 51.45 -20.11 -19.03
C ASP A 111 51.22 -18.60 -18.77
N PRO A 112 50.57 -17.89 -19.70
CA PRO A 112 50.20 -16.48 -19.52
C PRO A 112 49.27 -16.25 -18.31
N ILE A 113 49.25 -15.03 -17.76
CA ILE A 113 48.33 -14.70 -16.65
C ILE A 113 46.92 -14.63 -17.24
N PRO A 114 45.96 -15.43 -16.73
CA PRO A 114 44.56 -15.23 -17.12
C PRO A 114 44.10 -13.88 -16.57
N PHE A 115 43.58 -13.04 -17.46
CA PHE A 115 42.98 -11.76 -17.10
C PHE A 115 41.52 -11.76 -17.52
N ALA A 116 40.66 -11.20 -16.66
CA ALA A 116 39.26 -10.97 -16.99
C ALA A 116 39.09 -9.49 -17.33
N VAL A 117 38.73 -9.20 -18.59
CA VAL A 117 38.33 -7.85 -18.96
C VAL A 117 36.93 -7.63 -18.41
N LYS A 118 36.80 -6.62 -17.54
CA LYS A 118 35.50 -6.26 -16.99
C LYS A 118 34.74 -5.42 -18.02
N ASN A 119 33.69 -6.01 -18.57
CA ASN A 119 32.81 -5.33 -19.52
C ASN A 119 31.68 -4.53 -18.82
N ASP A 120 31.51 -4.74 -17.51
CA ASP A 120 30.47 -4.09 -16.72
C ASP A 120 30.93 -2.75 -16.15
N SER A 121 30.04 -1.75 -16.18
CA SER A 121 30.23 -0.45 -15.52
C SER A 121 30.04 -0.48 -13.99
N THR A 122 29.72 -1.65 -13.44
CA THR A 122 29.48 -1.81 -12.00
C THR A 122 30.79 -1.67 -11.23
N GLY A 123 30.77 -1.10 -10.02
CA GLY A 123 31.96 -1.01 -9.16
C GLY A 123 32.52 -2.39 -8.76
N LEU A 124 33.81 -2.46 -8.39
CA LEU A 124 34.37 -3.67 -7.79
C LEU A 124 33.65 -3.95 -6.45
N GLY A 125 33.26 -5.20 -6.18
CA GLY A 125 32.62 -5.59 -4.92
C GLY A 125 31.13 -5.28 -4.77
N LYS A 126 30.52 -4.49 -5.67
CA LYS A 126 29.08 -4.17 -5.61
C LYS A 126 28.20 -5.42 -5.75
N VAL A 127 28.59 -6.35 -6.62
CA VAL A 127 27.89 -7.64 -6.77
C VAL A 127 27.82 -8.38 -5.42
N ASN A 128 28.92 -8.43 -4.67
CA ASN A 128 28.94 -9.09 -3.36
C ASN A 128 28.07 -8.37 -2.31
N GLN A 129 28.01 -7.03 -2.36
CA GLN A 129 27.12 -6.25 -1.51
C GLN A 129 25.65 -6.50 -1.86
N ASP A 130 25.32 -6.50 -3.15
CA ASP A 130 23.97 -6.75 -3.65
C ASP A 130 23.51 -8.16 -3.25
N PHE A 131 24.39 -9.17 -3.33
CA PHE A 131 24.09 -10.52 -2.83
C PHE A 131 23.79 -10.56 -1.33
N ARG A 132 24.59 -9.89 -0.49
CA ARG A 132 24.32 -9.80 0.96
C ARG A 132 23.01 -9.09 1.26
N MET A 133 22.69 -8.04 0.51
CA MET A 133 21.42 -7.32 0.65
C MET A 133 20.24 -8.22 0.23
N ILE A 134 20.36 -8.94 -0.88
CA ILE A 134 19.32 -9.88 -1.34
C ILE A 134 19.11 -10.98 -0.29
N GLU A 135 20.18 -11.56 0.24
CA GLU A 135 20.09 -12.59 1.27
C GLU A 135 19.37 -12.07 2.54
N THR A 136 19.75 -10.91 3.03
CA THR A 136 19.09 -10.31 4.20
C THR A 136 17.63 -9.94 3.96
N THR A 137 17.28 -9.47 2.76
CA THR A 137 15.92 -8.99 2.46
C THR A 137 14.96 -10.10 2.02
N VAL A 138 15.48 -11.15 1.36
CA VAL A 138 14.68 -12.23 0.75
C VAL A 138 14.70 -13.51 1.60
N SER A 139 15.62 -13.64 2.57
CA SER A 139 15.72 -14.85 3.43
C SER A 139 14.43 -15.22 4.15
N GLN A 140 13.55 -14.25 4.42
CA GLN A 140 12.25 -14.53 5.01
C GLN A 140 11.14 -14.08 4.06
N ARG A 141 10.30 -15.04 3.65
CA ARG A 141 9.02 -14.73 3.01
C ARG A 141 8.30 -13.76 3.92
N ARG A 142 7.88 -12.61 3.38
CA ARG A 142 7.04 -11.65 4.11
C ARG A 142 5.78 -12.38 4.55
N GLU A 143 5.70 -12.72 5.83
CA GLU A 143 4.54 -13.39 6.41
C GLU A 143 3.31 -12.50 6.22
N LEU A 144 2.18 -13.14 5.95
CA LEU A 144 0.91 -12.42 5.87
C LEU A 144 0.53 -11.96 7.28
N ASP A 145 -0.11 -10.80 7.42
CA ASP A 145 -0.52 -10.29 8.73
C ASP A 145 -1.39 -11.30 9.51
N SER A 146 -2.14 -12.17 8.82
CA SER A 146 -2.89 -13.26 9.44
C SER A 146 -2.00 -14.36 10.04
N GLU A 147 -0.90 -14.74 9.36
CA GLU A 147 0.05 -15.74 9.86
C GLU A 147 0.81 -15.19 11.07
N ARG A 148 1.23 -13.92 10.99
CA ARG A 148 1.86 -13.20 12.09
C ARG A 148 0.91 -13.11 13.29
N GLN A 149 -0.36 -12.76 13.08
CA GLN A 149 -1.37 -12.69 14.13
C GLN A 149 -1.63 -14.03 14.85
N THR A 150 -1.49 -15.17 14.16
CA THR A 150 -1.63 -16.50 14.78
C THR A 150 -0.41 -16.95 15.56
N LYS A 151 0.79 -16.48 15.20
CA LYS A 151 2.06 -16.79 15.89
C LYS A 151 2.37 -15.85 17.05
N GLU A 152 1.74 -14.67 17.07
CA GLU A 152 1.97 -13.67 18.11
C GLU A 152 1.50 -14.16 19.50
N SER A 153 2.36 -13.95 20.50
CA SER A 153 2.05 -14.24 21.92
C SER A 153 0.84 -13.40 22.39
N GLY A 154 0.12 -13.88 23.42
CA GLY A 154 -1.02 -13.17 24.00
C GLY A 154 -0.70 -11.74 24.44
N GLU A 155 0.52 -11.48 24.91
CA GLU A 155 0.99 -10.15 25.27
C GLU A 155 1.20 -9.24 24.05
N GLN A 156 1.69 -9.79 22.93
CA GLN A 156 1.86 -9.05 21.68
C GLN A 156 0.50 -8.72 21.05
N ARG A 157 -0.45 -9.66 21.13
CA ARG A 157 -1.85 -9.43 20.74
C ARG A 157 -2.46 -8.28 21.54
N LYS A 158 -2.33 -8.30 22.87
CA LYS A 158 -2.83 -7.24 23.74
C LYS A 158 -2.16 -5.90 23.44
N ALA A 159 -0.84 -5.87 23.25
CA ALA A 159 -0.12 -4.64 22.88
C ALA A 159 -0.59 -4.06 21.53
N ARG A 160 -0.91 -4.91 20.55
CA ARG A 160 -1.46 -4.49 19.26
C ARG A 160 -2.89 -3.96 19.41
N GLU A 161 -3.73 -4.64 20.18
CA GLU A 161 -5.09 -4.22 20.49
C GLU A 161 -5.08 -2.88 21.23
N ASP A 162 -4.21 -2.71 22.23
CA ASP A 162 -4.02 -1.45 22.96
C ASP A 162 -3.49 -0.33 22.05
N ALA A 163 -2.55 -0.63 21.15
CA ALA A 163 -2.06 0.34 20.17
C ALA A 163 -3.14 0.72 19.14
N ALA A 164 -3.96 -0.24 18.70
CA ALA A 164 -5.08 0.01 17.81
C ALA A 164 -6.18 0.83 18.50
N ALA A 165 -6.48 0.52 19.77
CA ALA A 165 -7.41 1.26 20.61
C ALA A 165 -6.93 2.69 20.85
N LYS A 166 -5.64 2.90 21.18
CA LYS A 166 -5.05 4.25 21.30
C LYS A 166 -5.16 5.03 19.99
N LYS A 167 -4.84 4.41 18.85
CA LYS A 167 -4.98 5.04 17.53
C LYS A 167 -6.43 5.32 17.14
N ALA A 168 -7.38 4.51 17.61
CA ALA A 168 -8.80 4.75 17.41
C ALA A 168 -9.28 5.93 18.27
N ALA A 169 -8.93 5.94 19.56
CA ALA A 169 -9.25 7.05 20.47
C ALA A 169 -8.70 8.39 19.96
N VAL A 170 -7.44 8.44 19.53
CA VAL A 170 -6.85 9.66 18.93
C VAL A 170 -7.59 10.08 17.65
N ARG A 171 -8.01 9.12 16.80
CA ARG A 171 -8.81 9.45 15.61
C ARG A 171 -10.19 10.00 15.99
N ASP A 172 -10.83 9.44 17.02
CA ASP A 172 -12.13 9.90 17.49
C ASP A 172 -12.03 11.30 18.11
N GLU A 173 -10.98 11.58 18.88
CA GLU A 173 -10.65 12.92 19.40
C GLU A 173 -10.43 13.93 18.27
N ILE A 174 -9.62 13.57 17.26
CA ILE A 174 -9.40 14.42 16.08
C ILE A 174 -10.74 14.64 15.34
N SER A 175 -11.56 13.61 15.16
CA SER A 175 -12.85 13.76 14.50
C SER A 175 -13.81 14.65 15.29
N THR A 176 -13.77 14.56 16.62
CA THR A 176 -14.63 15.34 17.51
C THR A 176 -14.23 16.81 17.51
N THR A 177 -12.93 17.10 17.51
CA THR A 177 -12.41 18.47 17.40
C THR A 177 -12.69 19.08 16.03
N LEU A 178 -12.50 18.31 14.94
CA LEU A 178 -12.78 18.78 13.58
C LEU A 178 -14.28 18.93 13.28
N ARG A 179 -15.16 18.20 13.98
CA ARG A 179 -16.62 18.29 13.82
C ARG A 179 -17.15 19.70 14.06
N ALA A 180 -16.52 20.50 14.92
CA ALA A 180 -16.90 21.90 15.14
C ALA A 180 -16.76 22.78 13.89
N PHE A 181 -15.89 22.40 12.94
CA PHE A 181 -15.65 23.09 11.67
C PHE A 181 -16.28 22.37 10.48
N TYR A 182 -17.21 21.44 10.72
CA TYR A 182 -17.93 20.72 9.67
C TYR A 182 -19.32 21.29 9.47
N CYS A 183 -19.67 21.63 8.24
CA CYS A 183 -21.00 22.08 7.87
C CYS A 183 -21.81 20.91 7.27
N GLU A 184 -22.81 20.41 8.01
CA GLU A 184 -23.67 19.29 7.58
C GLU A 184 -24.61 19.65 6.41
N LEU A 185 -24.95 20.93 6.23
CA LEU A 185 -25.81 21.35 5.12
C LEU A 185 -25.06 21.32 3.78
N CYS A 186 -23.77 21.62 3.82
CA CYS A 186 -22.92 21.78 2.65
C CYS A 186 -21.95 20.62 2.42
N ASP A 187 -21.82 19.71 3.40
CA ASP A 187 -20.83 18.64 3.45
C ASP A 187 -19.40 19.16 3.22
N LYS A 188 -19.04 20.24 3.92
CA LYS A 188 -17.74 20.90 3.82
C LYS A 188 -17.04 20.92 5.17
N GLN A 189 -15.80 20.44 5.19
CA GLN A 189 -14.88 20.56 6.32
C GLN A 189 -14.03 21.83 6.14
N PHE A 190 -14.06 22.70 7.13
CA PHE A 190 -13.24 23.91 7.16
C PHE A 190 -12.02 23.71 8.06
N LYS A 191 -10.92 24.38 7.73
CA LYS A 191 -9.64 24.27 8.46
C LYS A 191 -9.54 25.30 9.58
N ASN A 192 -10.12 26.47 9.37
CA ASN A 192 -10.03 27.62 10.28
C ASN A 192 -11.43 28.08 10.72
N VAL A 193 -11.51 28.62 11.94
CA VAL A 193 -12.74 29.18 12.52
C VAL A 193 -13.34 30.27 11.62
N ALA A 194 -12.51 31.21 11.14
CA ALA A 194 -12.97 32.33 10.31
C ALA A 194 -13.60 31.90 8.98
N GLN A 195 -13.04 30.86 8.33
CA GLN A 195 -13.59 30.33 7.08
C GLN A 195 -14.93 29.62 7.31
N TYR A 196 -15.07 28.94 8.45
CA TYR A 196 -16.33 28.31 8.83
C TYR A 196 -17.42 29.35 9.09
N ASP A 197 -17.09 30.42 9.81
CA ASP A 197 -18.02 31.51 10.13
C ASP A 197 -18.44 32.31 8.89
N GLU A 198 -17.50 32.62 8.00
CA GLU A 198 -17.82 33.23 6.71
C GLU A 198 -18.72 32.33 5.87
N HIS A 199 -18.49 31.02 5.89
CA HIS A 199 -19.34 30.07 5.19
C HIS A 199 -20.76 30.05 5.75
N THR A 200 -20.93 29.94 7.07
CA THR A 200 -22.25 29.89 7.69
C THR A 200 -23.03 31.19 7.50
N ASN A 201 -22.33 32.33 7.44
CA ASN A 201 -22.93 33.65 7.16
C ASN A 201 -23.16 33.90 5.66
N SER A 202 -22.61 33.08 4.76
CA SER A 202 -22.77 33.28 3.32
C SER A 202 -24.22 33.07 2.85
N TYR A 203 -24.66 33.91 1.90
CA TYR A 203 -26.01 33.85 1.33
C TYR A 203 -26.37 32.46 0.78
N ALA A 204 -25.39 31.79 0.15
CA ALA A 204 -25.55 30.45 -0.39
C ALA A 204 -25.84 29.40 0.69
N HIS A 205 -25.19 29.49 1.86
CA HIS A 205 -25.42 28.59 2.98
C HIS A 205 -26.85 28.77 3.54
N HIS A 206 -27.27 30.02 3.79
CA HIS A 206 -28.63 30.31 4.27
C HIS A 206 -29.73 29.87 3.31
N HIS A 207 -29.50 29.97 2.00
CA HIS A 207 -30.45 29.45 1.01
C HIS A 207 -30.56 27.94 1.04
N LYS A 208 -29.43 27.24 1.16
CA LYS A 208 -29.42 25.78 1.29
C LYS A 208 -30.12 25.34 2.59
N ALA A 209 -29.92 26.08 3.67
CA ALA A 209 -30.62 25.86 4.94
C ALA A 209 -32.13 25.99 4.79
N ARG A 210 -32.62 27.09 4.20
CA ARG A 210 -34.05 27.32 3.95
C ARG A 210 -34.67 26.29 3.01
N ALA A 211 -33.94 25.89 1.96
CA ALA A 211 -34.39 24.86 1.03
C ALA A 211 -34.52 23.48 1.70
N ARG A 212 -33.57 23.12 2.57
CA ARG A 212 -33.64 21.89 3.37
C ARG A 212 -34.78 21.92 4.38
N ASP A 213 -35.02 23.06 5.04
CA ASP A 213 -36.13 23.22 5.98
C ASP A 213 -37.49 23.11 5.27
N MET A 214 -37.66 23.77 4.11
CA MET A 214 -38.87 23.60 3.29
C MET A 214 -39.05 22.15 2.81
N GLN A 215 -37.98 21.47 2.41
CA GLN A 215 -38.03 20.06 2.01
C GLN A 215 -38.37 19.14 3.20
N ALA A 216 -37.84 19.42 4.40
CA ALA A 216 -38.14 18.67 5.61
C ALA A 216 -39.60 18.87 6.05
N ALA A 217 -40.08 20.12 6.03
CA ALA A 217 -41.48 20.45 6.29
C ALA A 217 -42.43 19.80 5.26
N GLN A 218 -42.06 19.82 3.97
CA GLN A 218 -42.82 19.16 2.91
C GLN A 218 -42.83 17.64 3.09
N LYS A 219 -41.71 17.02 3.48
CA LYS A 219 -41.64 15.58 3.78
C LYS A 219 -42.45 15.21 5.02
N LEU A 220 -42.47 16.07 6.05
CA LEU A 220 -43.31 15.88 7.23
C LEU A 220 -44.80 16.01 6.87
N MET A 221 -45.16 16.92 5.95
CA MET A 221 -46.53 17.09 5.46
C MET A 221 -46.97 15.94 4.53
N GLN A 222 -46.10 15.48 3.63
CA GLN A 222 -46.36 14.35 2.72
C GLN A 222 -46.33 12.99 3.43
N GLY A 223 -45.52 12.86 4.50
CA GLY A 223 -45.52 11.70 5.40
C GLY A 223 -46.76 11.61 6.30
N ARG A 224 -47.68 12.57 6.21
CA ARG A 224 -48.98 12.59 6.90
C ARG A 224 -50.13 12.13 6.00
N GLY A 225 -49.89 11.18 5.08
CA GLY A 225 -50.92 10.16 4.83
C GLY A 225 -51.25 9.54 6.20
N SER A 226 -52.53 9.38 6.54
CA SER A 226 -53.06 9.24 7.91
C SER A 226 -52.02 8.66 8.88
N LYS A 227 -51.67 9.41 9.93
CA LYS A 227 -50.69 9.02 10.95
C LYS A 227 -50.93 7.58 11.45
N GLU A 228 -52.19 7.13 11.47
CA GLU A 228 -52.59 5.75 11.74
C GLU A 228 -52.08 4.70 10.72
N ASP A 229 -52.05 5.01 9.43
CA ASP A 229 -51.62 4.08 8.37
C ASP A 229 -50.11 3.80 8.41
N VAL A 230 -49.32 4.83 8.74
CA VAL A 230 -47.86 4.70 8.90
C VAL A 230 -47.51 3.97 10.19
N ASP A 231 -48.19 4.27 11.30
CA ASP A 231 -48.01 3.58 12.58
C ASP A 231 -48.44 2.09 12.48
N LYS A 232 -49.54 1.78 11.77
CA LYS A 232 -49.94 0.40 11.45
C LYS A 232 -48.88 -0.36 10.64
N ARG A 233 -48.18 0.31 9.72
CA ARG A 233 -47.14 -0.31 8.90
C ARG A 233 -45.87 -0.59 9.72
N LYS A 234 -45.48 0.36 10.58
CA LYS A 234 -44.32 0.26 11.48
C LYS A 234 -44.54 -0.79 12.58
N GLU A 235 -45.76 -0.90 13.10
CA GLU A 235 -46.12 -1.95 14.07
C GLU A 235 -46.13 -3.35 13.43
N LYS A 236 -46.62 -3.49 12.20
CA LYS A 236 -46.54 -4.75 11.45
C LYS A 236 -45.10 -5.17 11.16
N GLU A 237 -44.21 -4.21 10.93
CA GLU A 237 -42.77 -4.43 10.71
C GLU A 237 -42.07 -4.82 12.02
N ARG A 238 -42.28 -4.08 13.11
CA ARG A 238 -41.80 -4.43 14.46
C ARG A 238 -42.25 -5.83 14.91
N LYS A 239 -43.47 -6.23 14.57
CA LYS A 239 -44.00 -7.57 14.86
C LYS A 239 -43.34 -8.68 14.03
N ARG A 240 -42.76 -8.36 12.87
CA ARG A 240 -41.95 -9.32 12.08
C ARG A 240 -40.54 -9.43 12.68
N GLU A 241 -39.93 -8.30 12.98
CA GLU A 241 -38.62 -8.24 13.63
C GLU A 241 -38.64 -8.96 14.99
N GLU A 242 -39.68 -8.76 15.80
CA GLU A 242 -39.80 -9.43 17.11
C GLU A 242 -39.96 -10.94 16.95
N LYS A 243 -40.67 -11.41 15.91
CA LYS A 243 -40.78 -12.85 15.61
C LYS A 243 -39.44 -13.43 15.14
N GLU A 244 -38.67 -12.69 14.36
CA GLU A 244 -37.34 -13.11 13.92
C GLU A 244 -36.36 -13.10 15.08
N MET A 245 -36.35 -12.05 15.90
CA MET A 245 -35.56 -11.95 17.12
C MET A 245 -35.93 -13.03 18.14
N ARG A 246 -37.21 -13.36 18.26
CA ARG A 246 -37.67 -14.46 19.12
C ARG A 246 -37.30 -15.83 18.56
N LYS A 247 -37.31 -16.00 17.23
CA LYS A 247 -36.84 -17.23 16.57
C LYS A 247 -35.33 -17.40 16.70
N LEU A 248 -34.57 -16.31 16.62
CA LEU A 248 -33.13 -16.26 16.90
C LEU A 248 -32.82 -16.56 18.38
N ALA A 249 -33.56 -15.97 19.31
CA ALA A 249 -33.40 -16.26 20.75
C ALA A 249 -33.76 -17.70 21.11
N ALA A 250 -34.78 -18.28 20.45
CA ALA A 250 -35.14 -19.69 20.59
C ALA A 250 -34.07 -20.61 19.98
N ALA A 251 -33.47 -20.24 18.84
CA ALA A 251 -32.34 -20.97 18.25
C ALA A 251 -31.06 -20.86 19.10
N ALA A 252 -30.91 -19.77 19.85
CA ALA A 252 -29.83 -19.57 20.83
C ALA A 252 -30.09 -20.22 22.20
N GLY A 253 -31.21 -20.94 22.38
CA GLY A 253 -31.48 -21.76 23.57
C GLY A 253 -31.93 -21.00 24.84
N ILE A 254 -32.22 -19.71 24.76
CA ILE A 254 -32.66 -18.90 25.91
C ILE A 254 -34.19 -18.96 26.03
N LYS A 255 -34.71 -19.67 27.03
CA LYS A 255 -36.15 -19.80 27.29
C LYS A 255 -36.70 -18.50 27.90
N LEU A 256 -37.35 -17.65 27.10
CA LEU A 256 -38.13 -16.51 27.61
C LEU A 256 -39.51 -17.02 28.10
N ALA A 257 -39.78 -16.85 29.39
CA ALA A 257 -41.00 -17.33 30.04
C ALA A 257 -42.27 -16.66 29.50
N ARG A 258 -43.30 -17.48 29.25
CA ARG A 258 -44.67 -17.07 28.91
C ARG A 258 -45.40 -16.72 30.21
N PRO A 259 -46.04 -15.55 30.36
CA PRO A 259 -46.89 -15.31 31.52
C PRO A 259 -48.15 -16.18 31.42
N SER A 260 -48.37 -16.97 32.47
CA SER A 260 -49.54 -17.82 32.68
C SER A 260 -50.77 -16.94 32.91
N ALA A 261 -51.86 -17.27 32.23
CA ALA A 261 -53.18 -16.72 32.50
C ALA A 261 -54.06 -17.83 33.09
N MET A 262 -54.91 -17.40 34.02
CA MET A 262 -56.14 -18.01 34.57
C MET A 262 -56.03 -18.67 35.96
N ALA A 263 -56.59 -17.97 36.95
CA ALA A 263 -57.64 -18.53 37.79
C ALA A 263 -58.57 -17.39 38.25
N SER A 264 -59.80 -17.43 37.74
CA SER A 264 -60.95 -16.69 38.24
C SER A 264 -61.87 -17.69 38.94
N GLU A 265 -62.17 -17.48 40.22
CA GLU A 265 -63.42 -17.97 40.82
C GLU A 265 -64.00 -16.86 41.70
N SER A 266 -65.32 -16.72 41.57
CA SER A 266 -66.17 -15.74 42.24
C SER A 266 -67.04 -16.47 43.26
N ALA A 267 -67.21 -15.92 44.46
CA ALA A 267 -68.47 -16.02 45.23
C ALA A 267 -68.49 -15.01 46.40
N ALA A 268 -69.64 -14.35 46.53
CA ALA A 268 -70.07 -13.37 47.53
C ALA A 268 -70.03 -13.91 48.98
N GLY A 269 -70.10 -13.14 50.07
CA GLY A 269 -70.33 -11.72 50.33
C GLY A 269 -70.45 -11.51 51.86
N GLY A 270 -70.54 -10.24 52.33
CA GLY A 270 -71.08 -9.91 53.67
C GLY A 270 -70.15 -9.27 54.72
N THR A 271 -70.06 -7.93 54.68
CA THR A 271 -70.05 -6.95 55.81
C THR A 271 -69.24 -7.20 57.11
N ALA A 272 -68.27 -6.32 57.40
CA ALA A 272 -68.39 -5.21 58.38
C ALA A 272 -67.03 -4.78 59.01
N ALA A 273 -66.81 -3.45 59.01
CA ALA A 273 -66.12 -2.60 59.98
C ALA A 273 -64.57 -2.59 60.14
N SER A 274 -64.04 -1.39 59.84
CA SER A 274 -62.97 -0.61 60.51
C SER A 274 -61.51 -1.10 60.54
N ALA A 275 -60.62 -0.35 59.87
CA ALA A 275 -59.70 0.62 60.52
C ALA A 275 -58.61 1.13 59.55
N GLU A 276 -58.68 2.44 59.29
CA GLU A 276 -57.65 3.48 59.07
C GLU A 276 -56.24 3.25 58.48
N SER A 277 -55.86 4.29 57.70
CA SER A 277 -54.51 4.84 57.37
C SER A 277 -53.72 4.16 56.23
N SER A 278 -53.78 4.67 54.99
CA SER A 278 -53.08 5.84 54.40
C SER A 278 -51.64 5.57 53.92
N THR A 279 -51.55 5.38 52.59
CA THR A 279 -50.58 5.96 51.63
C THR A 279 -49.08 5.98 51.93
N GLY A 280 -48.26 5.48 51.00
CA GLY A 280 -46.89 6.02 50.84
C GLY A 280 -45.86 5.14 50.12
N LEU A 281 -45.74 5.32 48.81
CA LEU A 281 -44.67 4.83 47.93
C LEU A 281 -43.32 5.56 48.19
N LYS A 282 -42.16 4.86 48.15
CA LYS A 282 -40.85 5.26 47.56
C LYS A 282 -39.71 4.28 47.94
N LYS A 283 -39.16 3.54 46.97
CA LYS A 283 -37.87 3.75 46.24
C LYS A 283 -36.59 3.38 47.03
N SER A 284 -35.95 2.31 46.54
CA SER A 284 -34.63 1.77 46.91
C SER A 284 -33.49 2.74 46.58
N GLY A 285 -32.56 2.89 47.51
CA GLY A 285 -31.41 3.81 47.45
C GLY A 285 -30.23 3.29 46.63
N TRP A 286 -29.45 4.23 46.09
CA TRP A 286 -28.08 4.02 45.62
C TRP A 286 -27.09 4.40 46.72
N ALA A 287 -26.02 3.61 46.85
CA ALA A 287 -24.95 3.77 47.83
C ALA A 287 -24.02 4.94 47.46
N ALA A 288 -23.68 5.76 48.45
CA ALA A 288 -22.67 6.81 48.36
C ALA A 288 -21.37 6.36 49.05
N VAL A 289 -20.23 6.59 48.38
CA VAL A 289 -18.86 6.35 48.87
C VAL A 289 -18.38 7.59 49.67
N PRO A 290 -17.69 7.44 50.82
CA PRO A 290 -17.22 8.58 51.61
C PRO A 290 -15.89 9.18 51.08
N PRO A 291 -15.63 10.49 51.26
CA PRO A 291 -14.34 11.10 50.92
C PRO A 291 -13.27 10.89 52.01
N ALA A 292 -12.02 10.73 51.56
CA ALA A 292 -10.84 10.57 52.39
C ALA A 292 -10.47 11.88 53.13
N SER A 293 -10.23 11.77 54.44
CA SER A 293 -9.73 12.85 55.31
C SER A 293 -8.23 13.05 55.14
N GLN A 294 -7.83 14.30 54.91
CA GLN A 294 -6.43 14.77 54.93
C GLN A 294 -5.90 14.78 56.37
N THR A 295 -4.71 14.23 56.57
CA THR A 295 -3.91 14.35 57.80
C THR A 295 -3.08 15.63 57.74
N SER A 296 -3.09 16.41 58.83
CA SER A 296 -2.08 17.43 59.14
C SER A 296 -0.74 16.81 59.51
#